data_AF-A0A226BXA4-F1
#
_entry.id   AF-A0A226BXA4-F1
#
_cell.length_a   1.000
_cell.length_b   1.000
_cell.length_c   1.000
_cell.angle_alpha   90.00
_cell.angle_beta   90.00
_cell.angle_gamma   90.00
#
_symmetry.space_group_name_H-M   'P 1'
#
loop_
_entity.id
_entity.type
_entity.pdbx_description
1 polymer ?
#
loop_
_entity_poly.entity_id
_entity_poly.type
_entity_poly.pdbx_seq_one_letter_code
_entity_poly.pdbx_strand_id
1 'polypeptide(L)'
;MSKKLEELKEILDKDYSCDKPELYPSRCSSCKSEDLKLGKSEWQFSYGVVTGIPGVICIKCGQSFLHSDLLVEIEDVLEELGYNDPNIKLDLSDLTEK
;
A
#
# COMPACT_ATOMS: atom_id res chain seq x y z
N MET A 1 3.62 -21.42 7.18
CA MET A 1 3.41 -20.07 6.60
C MET A 1 4.67 -19.71 5.84
N SER A 2 4.56 -19.21 4.61
CA SER A 2 5.74 -18.80 3.81
C SER A 2 6.39 -17.59 4.48
N LYS A 3 7.71 -17.62 4.68
CA LYS A 3 8.49 -16.53 5.32
C LYS A 3 8.16 -15.14 4.73
N LYS A 4 7.95 -15.08 3.42
CA LYS A 4 7.60 -13.87 2.67
C LYS A 4 6.22 -13.28 3.02
N LEU A 5 5.26 -14.11 3.41
CA LEU A 5 3.94 -13.65 3.84
C LEU A 5 4.03 -12.96 5.21
N GLU A 6 4.95 -13.41 6.06
CA GLU A 6 5.24 -12.77 7.34
C GLU A 6 5.95 -11.43 7.13
N GLU A 7 6.91 -11.36 6.20
CA GLU A 7 7.55 -10.09 5.78
C GLU A 7 6.50 -9.09 5.27
N LEU A 8 5.58 -9.53 4.39
CA LEU A 8 4.47 -8.70 3.91
C LEU A 8 3.60 -8.20 5.05
N LYS A 9 3.33 -9.04 6.05
CA LYS A 9 2.55 -8.64 7.23
C LYS A 9 3.26 -7.58 8.07
N GLU A 10 4.54 -7.73 8.32
CA GLU A 10 5.34 -6.73 9.05
C GLU A 10 5.39 -5.39 8.31
N ILE A 11 5.50 -5.44 6.99
CA ILE A 11 5.42 -4.26 6.13
C ILE A 11 4.05 -3.58 6.28
N LEU A 12 2.95 -4.32 6.24
CA LEU A 12 1.60 -3.75 6.32
C LEU A 12 1.20 -3.27 7.73
N ASP A 13 1.77 -3.87 8.77
CA ASP A 13 1.58 -3.48 10.17
C ASP A 13 2.43 -2.26 10.56
N LYS A 14 3.48 -1.97 9.79
CA LYS A 14 4.33 -0.80 10.02
C LYS A 14 3.57 0.50 9.83
N ASP A 15 3.49 1.30 10.88
CA ASP A 15 3.05 2.69 10.80
C ASP A 15 4.16 3.56 10.19
N TYR A 16 4.25 3.54 8.86
CA TYR A 16 5.19 4.40 8.11
C TYR A 16 4.94 5.90 8.35
N SER A 17 3.74 6.25 8.81
CA SER A 17 3.28 7.58 9.20
C SER A 17 4.16 8.24 10.25
N CYS A 18 4.53 7.49 11.29
CA CYS A 18 5.30 7.98 12.42
C CYS A 18 6.81 7.83 12.21
N ASP A 19 7.24 6.83 11.44
CA ASP A 19 8.65 6.53 11.25
C ASP A 19 9.31 7.46 10.21
N LYS A 20 8.56 7.84 9.16
CA LYS A 20 9.06 8.70 8.07
C LYS A 20 8.00 9.69 7.54
N PRO A 21 7.61 10.69 8.35
CA PRO A 21 6.58 11.67 7.97
C PRO A 21 6.97 12.52 6.76
N GLU A 22 8.27 12.67 6.49
CA GLU A 22 8.82 13.40 5.33
C GLU A 22 8.52 12.74 3.97
N LEU A 23 8.15 11.46 3.97
CA LEU A 23 7.82 10.72 2.76
C LEU A 23 6.36 10.89 2.33
N TYR A 24 5.52 11.44 3.21
CA TYR A 24 4.13 11.74 2.89
C TYR A 24 3.98 13.20 2.47
N PRO A 25 3.24 13.46 1.38
CA PRO A 25 3.01 14.83 0.95
C PRO A 25 2.22 15.56 2.03
N SER A 26 2.60 16.79 2.38
CA SER A 26 1.81 17.61 3.32
C SER A 26 0.50 18.10 2.71
N ARG A 27 0.35 17.98 1.38
CA ARG A 27 -0.82 18.42 0.61
C ARG A 27 -1.14 17.45 -0.53
N CYS A 28 -2.41 17.22 -0.77
CA CYS A 28 -2.87 16.43 -1.90
C CYS A 28 -2.41 17.04 -3.23
N SER A 29 -1.75 16.26 -4.08
CA SER A 29 -1.28 16.74 -5.39
C SER A 29 -2.42 17.15 -6.33
N SER A 30 -3.59 16.50 -6.24
CA SER A 30 -4.76 16.78 -7.09
C SER A 30 -5.59 17.98 -6.61
N CYS A 31 -6.06 17.98 -5.37
CA CYS A 31 -6.97 19.03 -4.87
C CYS A 31 -6.29 20.09 -3.99
N LYS A 32 -4.98 19.97 -3.74
CA LYS A 32 -4.16 20.86 -2.89
C LYS A 32 -4.61 20.95 -1.43
N SER A 33 -5.54 20.11 -0.98
CA SER A 33 -5.96 20.09 0.42
C SER A 33 -4.89 19.51 1.34
N GLU A 34 -4.83 20.07 2.55
CA GLU A 34 -4.02 19.59 3.68
C GLU A 34 -4.77 18.50 4.48
N ASP A 35 -6.06 18.27 4.18
CA ASP A 35 -6.89 17.23 4.80
C ASP A 35 -6.49 15.83 4.30
N LEU A 36 -5.43 15.31 4.92
CA LEU A 36 -4.85 14.00 4.65
C LEU A 36 -5.04 13.11 5.89
N LYS A 37 -5.44 11.86 5.68
CA LYS A 37 -5.55 10.86 6.74
C LYS A 37 -4.83 9.58 6.37
N LEU A 38 -4.43 8.83 7.39
CA LEU A 38 -3.92 7.49 7.20
C LEU A 38 -5.06 6.52 6.91
N GLY A 39 -4.81 5.53 6.06
CA GLY A 39 -5.77 4.49 5.78
C GLY A 39 -5.24 3.44 4.82
N LYS A 40 -6.08 2.42 4.59
CA LYS A 40 -5.82 1.39 3.59
C LYS A 40 -6.16 1.91 2.20
N SER A 41 -5.18 1.86 1.32
CA SER A 41 -5.25 2.33 -0.06
C SER A 41 -5.24 1.17 -1.04
N GLU A 42 -5.64 1.48 -2.27
CA GLU A 42 -5.54 0.60 -3.43
C GLU A 42 -4.39 1.06 -4.33
N TRP A 43 -3.62 0.12 -4.84
CA TRP A 43 -2.58 0.34 -5.83
C TRP A 43 -2.83 -0.53 -7.05
N GLN A 44 -2.83 0.10 -8.21
CA GLN A 44 -2.82 -0.61 -9.48
C GLN A 44 -1.38 -0.74 -9.95
N PHE A 45 -0.90 -1.97 -10.04
CA PHE A 45 0.42 -2.31 -10.55
C PHE A 45 0.30 -3.03 -11.89
N SER A 46 1.45 -3.34 -12.51
CA SER A 46 1.51 -3.85 -13.89
C SER A 46 0.64 -5.09 -14.14
N TYR A 47 0.41 -5.90 -13.11
CA TYR A 47 -0.31 -7.15 -13.21
C TYR A 47 -1.58 -7.21 -12.35
N GLY A 48 -2.13 -6.09 -11.88
CA GLY A 48 -3.40 -6.17 -11.16
C GLY A 48 -3.64 -5.04 -10.18
N VAL A 49 -4.52 -5.32 -9.23
CA VAL A 49 -4.96 -4.36 -8.22
C VAL A 49 -4.72 -4.95 -6.84
N VAL A 50 -3.93 -4.25 -6.04
CA VAL A 50 -3.63 -4.63 -4.66
C VAL A 50 -4.34 -3.67 -3.71
N THR A 51 -5.14 -4.21 -2.80
CA THR A 51 -5.84 -3.44 -1.77
C THR A 51 -5.29 -3.74 -0.39
N GLY A 52 -5.52 -2.82 0.56
CA GLY A 52 -5.09 -3.01 1.94
C GLY A 52 -3.71 -2.42 2.26
N ILE A 53 -3.11 -1.68 1.32
CA ILE A 53 -1.78 -1.09 1.49
C ILE A 53 -1.87 0.14 2.40
N PRO A 54 -1.09 0.24 3.48
CA PRO A 54 -1.07 1.44 4.33
C PRO A 54 -0.56 2.64 3.54
N GLY A 55 -1.29 3.74 3.62
CA GLY A 55 -0.94 4.97 2.93
C GLY A 55 -1.72 6.18 3.42
N VAL A 56 -1.50 7.31 2.76
CA VAL A 56 -2.20 8.55 3.05
C VAL A 56 -3.29 8.77 2.01
N ILE A 57 -4.50 9.07 2.48
CA ILE A 57 -5.67 9.29 1.64
C ILE A 57 -6.14 10.72 1.86
N CYS A 58 -6.34 11.46 0.77
CA CYS A 58 -6.97 12.77 0.84
C CYS A 58 -8.46 12.65 1.13
N ILE A 59 -8.93 13.30 2.19
CA ILE A 59 -10.34 13.28 2.59
C ILE A 59 -11.22 14.01 1.58
N LYS A 60 -10.67 15.03 0.88
CA LYS A 60 -11.44 15.86 -0.05
C LYS A 60 -11.70 15.19 -1.40
N CYS A 61 -10.68 14.57 -1.99
CA CYS A 61 -10.79 13.97 -3.33
C CYS A 61 -10.69 12.44 -3.36
N GLY A 62 -10.36 11.80 -2.23
CA GLY A 62 -10.21 10.36 -2.13
C GLY A 62 -8.91 9.81 -2.72
N GLN A 63 -8.00 10.66 -3.19
CA GLN A 63 -6.73 10.21 -3.78
C GLN A 63 -5.82 9.60 -2.72
N SER A 64 -5.30 8.41 -2.99
CA SER A 64 -4.29 7.72 -2.20
C SER A 64 -2.87 8.13 -2.60
N PHE A 65 -2.01 8.19 -1.61
CA PHE A 65 -0.58 8.46 -1.69
C PHE A 65 0.13 7.32 -0.99
N LEU A 66 0.83 6.53 -1.78
CA LEU A 66 1.54 5.34 -1.36
C LEU A 66 3.04 5.59 -1.48
N HIS A 67 3.80 4.95 -0.60
CA HIS A 67 5.24 5.11 -0.58
C HIS A 67 5.89 4.21 -1.65
N SER A 68 6.77 4.77 -2.48
CA SER A 68 7.37 4.06 -3.61
C SER A 68 8.13 2.81 -3.15
N ASP A 69 8.97 2.89 -2.11
CA ASP A 69 9.71 1.72 -1.62
C ASP A 69 8.76 0.64 -1.08
N LEU A 70 7.65 1.05 -0.43
CA LEU A 70 6.64 0.11 0.05
C LEU A 70 6.01 -0.66 -1.12
N LEU A 71 5.73 0.02 -2.23
CA LEU A 71 5.18 -0.62 -3.42
C LEU A 71 6.17 -1.61 -4.04
N VAL A 72 7.46 -1.26 -4.08
CA VAL A 72 8.52 -2.16 -4.58
C VAL A 72 8.66 -3.39 -3.69
N GLU A 73 8.65 -3.23 -2.36
CA GLU A 73 8.70 -4.37 -1.42
C GLU A 73 7.48 -5.29 -1.57
N ILE A 74 6.29 -4.71 -1.73
CA ILE A 74 5.06 -5.48 -1.97
C ILE A 74 5.14 -6.21 -3.31
N GLU A 75 5.53 -5.52 -4.38
CA GLU A 75 5.66 -6.12 -5.72
C GLU A 75 6.62 -7.31 -5.72
N ASP A 76 7.81 -7.16 -5.12
CA ASP A 76 8.81 -8.23 -5.00
C ASP A 76 8.25 -9.47 -4.29
N VAL A 77 7.55 -9.26 -3.16
CA VAL A 77 6.91 -10.36 -2.43
C VAL A 77 5.80 -11.02 -3.25
N LEU A 78 4.98 -10.24 -3.96
CA LEU A 78 3.91 -10.78 -4.80
C LEU A 78 4.46 -11.58 -5.98
N GLU A 79 5.53 -11.13 -6.63
CA GLU A 79 6.20 -11.87 -7.68
C GLU A 79 6.76 -13.21 -7.17
N GLU A 80 7.41 -13.21 -6.00
CA GLU A 80 7.94 -14.45 -5.40
C GLU A 80 6.85 -15.43 -4.95
N LEU A 81 5.69 -14.91 -4.53
CA LEU A 81 4.52 -15.73 -4.21
C LEU A 81 3.79 -16.24 -5.46
N GLY A 82 4.17 -15.76 -6.66
CA GLY A 82 3.57 -16.15 -7.93
C GLY A 82 2.27 -15.42 -8.28
N TYR A 83 2.02 -14.25 -7.69
CA TYR A 83 0.88 -13.38 -8.03
C TYR A 83 1.23 -12.47 -9.22
N ASN A 84 1.35 -13.06 -10.40
CA ASN A 84 1.75 -12.38 -11.65
C ASN A 84 0.61 -12.28 -12.68
N ASP A 85 -0.64 -12.36 -12.24
CA ASP A 85 -1.81 -12.52 -13.12
C ASP A 85 -2.52 -11.17 -13.38
N PRO A 86 -2.51 -10.63 -14.62
CA PRO A 86 -2.88 -9.24 -14.95
C PRO A 86 -4.31 -8.80 -14.60
N ASN A 87 -5.17 -9.72 -14.16
CA ASN A 87 -6.55 -9.46 -13.78
C ASN A 87 -6.84 -9.79 -12.32
N ILE A 88 -5.83 -10.05 -11.49
CA ILE A 88 -6.03 -10.37 -10.09
C ILE A 88 -6.29 -9.12 -9.26
N LYS A 89 -7.31 -9.22 -8.38
CA LYS A 89 -7.53 -8.28 -7.29
C LYS A 89 -7.14 -8.96 -6.00
N LEU A 90 -6.08 -8.48 -5.36
CA LEU A 90 -5.48 -9.08 -4.18
C LEU A 90 -5.66 -8.16 -2.98
N ASP A 91 -6.35 -8.64 -1.95
CA ASP A 91 -6.43 -7.91 -0.69
C ASP A 91 -5.34 -8.39 0.26
N LEU A 92 -4.41 -7.52 0.59
CA LEU A 92 -3.30 -7.88 1.47
C LEU A 92 -3.73 -8.06 2.93
N SER A 93 -4.89 -7.53 3.34
CA SER A 93 -5.45 -7.82 4.67
C SER A 93 -5.87 -9.29 4.73
N ASP A 94 -6.57 -9.78 3.71
CA ASP A 94 -6.98 -11.20 3.63
C ASP A 94 -5.78 -12.16 3.65
N LEU A 95 -4.68 -11.76 3.00
CA LEU A 95 -3.45 -12.55 2.98
C LEU A 95 -2.74 -12.64 4.33
N THR A 96 -2.87 -11.62 5.17
CA THR A 96 -2.14 -11.52 6.46
C THR A 96 -2.97 -11.97 7.67
N GLU A 97 -4.27 -12.16 7.49
CA GLU A 97 -5.23 -12.61 8.51
C GLU A 97 -5.39 -14.15 8.61
N LYS A 98 -4.65 -14.95 7.82
CA LYS A 98 -4.69 -16.43 7.83
C LYS A 98 -3.61 -17.11 8.66
#